data_AF-A0A840SJ90-F1
#
_entry.id   AF-A0A840SJ90-F1
#
_cell.length_a   1.000
_cell.length_b   1.000
_cell.length_c   1.000
_cell.angle_alpha   90.00
_cell.angle_beta   90.00
_cell.angle_gamma   90.00
#
_symmetry.space_group_name_H-M   'P 1'
#
loop_
_entity.id
_entity.type
_entity.pdbx_description
1 polymer ?
#
loop_
_entity_poly.entity_id
_entity_poly.type
_entity_poly.pdbx_seq_one_letter_code
_entity_poly.pdbx_strand_id
1 'polypeptide(L)'
;MEDNIEKSELLTDKKTSPLIPIEELERRLHEVSVNYFLRDIRKDRESYYALTYEEIVRTQSWLCFSGLTLNFIMDGKLEEARHLIESIPEDKDSFIKLLKIGLTIVHPEITWKRFVSCIEYLKSINTPLKCVMLTAGRPLLLNGFNDFSRLGPLLLKHREMFVDYLKYLYPESLCPYIYNLCLAEYYYQTNSLVDAAMLVGSTIKKFNIEGENRVTFAALYLQSKILLAHGKSVRAESFIQDIRNCTGEAGKAEFDYNIDAVNVLFSLYEGNIARVKEWLSETAPDEFADFNLLDLYRYMVKMRCYIATRKYAAVIALAERLRPYLAAGRRFMDLCELDLILALSLFAAKNNKAAFEALRNALKKVRMYRYYRLVADEGEPMLHLLIEYIKTEGKSPFLMNLLDMTRSMAIRHPLYMKVPCQKGEGFTQMEIDVLTLLEQGKSKEEIAEYFFISVNTVKYHIKNVYVKLGVKTATQAVWNARILGII
;
A
#
# COMPACT_ATOMS: atom_id res chain seq x y z
N MET A 1 -19.55 -2.36 53.26
CA MET A 1 -18.30 -1.96 53.92
C MET A 1 -17.20 -2.51 53.05
N GLU A 2 -16.96 -1.86 51.92
CA GLU A 2 -16.10 -0.66 51.72
C GLU A 2 -14.84 -1.19 51.02
N ASP A 3 -14.72 -0.98 49.70
CA ASP A 3 -13.92 0.09 49.05
C ASP A 3 -12.44 -0.35 48.93
N ASN A 4 -11.67 -0.26 47.85
CA ASN A 4 -11.67 0.45 46.56
C ASN A 4 -10.86 -0.43 45.58
N ILE A 5 -11.27 -0.68 44.33
CA ILE A 5 -10.90 0.10 43.13
C ILE A 5 -9.44 0.59 43.14
N GLU A 6 -8.50 -0.27 42.72
CA GLU A 6 -7.26 0.15 42.05
C GLU A 6 -7.39 -0.14 40.55
N LYS A 7 -8.19 0.71 39.89
CA LYS A 7 -8.18 0.96 38.45
C LYS A 7 -8.01 2.47 38.28
N SER A 8 -6.78 2.97 38.25
CA SER A 8 -6.44 4.23 37.55
C SER A 8 -5.00 4.65 37.86
N GLU A 9 -4.00 4.04 37.22
CA GLU A 9 -2.66 4.64 37.21
C GLU A 9 -1.85 4.08 36.02
N LEU A 10 -2.30 4.42 34.82
CA LEU A 10 -1.50 4.37 33.57
C LEU A 10 -2.05 5.33 32.49
N LEU A 11 -2.78 6.35 32.94
CA LEU A 11 -3.18 7.52 32.15
C LEU A 11 -2.53 8.74 32.79
N THR A 12 -1.22 8.91 32.60
CA THR A 12 -0.53 10.14 32.97
C THR A 12 0.20 10.69 31.76
N ASP A 13 -0.20 11.91 31.40
CA ASP A 13 0.46 12.87 30.52
C ASP A 13 0.53 12.58 29.02
N LYS A 14 -0.62 12.78 28.35
CA LYS A 14 -0.57 13.61 27.13
C LYS A 14 -0.18 15.01 27.58
N LYS A 15 1.12 15.32 27.63
CA LYS A 15 1.58 16.72 27.65
C LYS A 15 0.90 17.42 26.47
N THR A 16 -0.10 18.24 26.72
CA THR A 16 -0.65 19.14 25.71
C THR A 16 0.49 20.08 25.36
N SER A 17 1.12 19.86 24.21
CA SER A 17 2.06 20.83 23.64
C SER A 17 1.38 22.20 23.64
N PRO A 18 2.10 23.28 24.02
CA PRO A 18 1.51 24.61 24.02
C PRO A 18 1.01 24.94 22.61
N LEU A 19 -0.21 25.49 22.53
CA LEU A 19 -0.80 25.90 21.25
C LEU A 19 0.07 26.97 20.60
N ILE A 20 0.31 26.80 19.31
CA ILE A 20 1.12 27.72 18.52
C ILE A 20 0.21 28.85 18.01
N PRO A 21 0.59 30.13 18.19
CA PRO A 21 -0.19 31.26 17.67
C PRO A 21 -0.36 31.22 16.15
N ILE A 22 -1.47 31.79 15.66
CA ILE A 22 -1.83 31.78 14.23
C ILE A 22 -0.77 32.45 13.34
N GLU A 23 -0.11 33.52 13.81
CA GLU A 23 0.95 34.21 13.06
C GLU A 23 2.18 33.32 12.88
N GLU A 24 2.52 32.53 13.90
CA GLU A 24 3.64 31.60 13.87
C GLU A 24 3.32 30.37 12.98
N LEU A 25 2.08 29.88 13.00
CA LEU A 25 1.63 28.84 12.07
C LEU A 25 1.68 29.33 10.62
N GLU A 26 1.18 30.54 10.34
CA GLU A 26 1.19 31.13 9.00
C GLU A 26 2.64 31.33 8.51
N ARG A 27 3.55 31.80 9.38
CA ARG A 27 4.97 31.94 9.07
C ARG A 27 5.61 30.60 8.71
N ARG A 28 5.38 29.55 9.50
CA ARG A 28 5.88 28.20 9.22
C ARG A 28 5.38 27.67 7.88
N LEU A 29 4.11 27.86 7.56
CA LEU A 29 3.54 27.47 6.27
C LEU A 29 4.13 28.27 5.11
N HIS A 30 4.43 29.56 5.32
CA HIS A 30 5.08 30.40 4.32
C HIS A 30 6.54 29.99 4.07
N GLU A 31 7.28 29.58 5.12
CA GLU A 31 8.65 29.06 5.01
C GLU A 31 8.70 27.70 4.32
N VAL A 32 7.63 26.89 4.46
CA VAL A 32 7.47 25.55 3.86
C VAL A 32 6.73 25.60 2.50
N SER A 33 6.33 26.79 2.04
CA SER A 33 5.33 27.07 0.98
C SER A 33 5.55 26.42 -0.40
N VAL A 34 6.70 25.77 -0.64
CA VAL A 34 6.98 25.05 -1.88
C VAL A 34 6.87 23.53 -1.73
N ASN A 35 6.87 22.99 -0.51
CA ASN A 35 6.90 21.55 -0.25
C ASN A 35 6.13 21.19 1.02
N TYR A 36 4.83 21.53 1.08
CA TYR A 36 3.93 21.16 2.18
C TYR A 36 4.28 19.77 2.77
N PHE A 37 5.01 19.76 3.87
CA PHE A 37 5.32 18.53 4.58
C PHE A 37 4.10 18.21 5.41
N LEU A 38 3.17 17.42 4.85
CA LEU A 38 1.92 17.05 5.51
C LEU A 38 2.13 16.51 6.93
N ARG A 39 3.26 15.84 7.17
CA ARG A 39 3.63 15.36 8.50
C ARG A 39 3.94 16.49 9.49
N ASP A 40 4.55 17.58 9.06
CA ASP A 40 4.80 18.74 9.92
C ASP A 40 3.50 19.50 10.20
N ILE A 41 2.63 19.65 9.20
CA ILE A 41 1.26 20.18 9.38
C ILE A 41 0.48 19.35 10.41
N ARG A 42 0.67 18.02 10.39
CA ARG A 42 0.05 17.11 11.35
C ARG A 42 0.68 17.16 12.74
N LYS A 43 1.98 17.44 12.88
CA LYS A 43 2.62 17.60 14.20
C LYS A 43 1.97 18.72 15.00
N ASP A 44 1.61 19.80 14.32
CA ASP A 44 0.99 20.98 14.93
C ASP A 44 -0.56 20.92 14.88
N ARG A 45 -1.16 19.74 14.64
CA ARG A 45 -2.63 19.57 14.39
C ARG A 45 -3.52 20.17 15.47
N GLU A 46 -3.14 20.08 16.74
CA GLU A 46 -3.95 20.58 17.85
C GLU A 46 -4.04 22.12 17.79
N SER A 47 -2.98 22.78 17.34
CA SER A 47 -2.96 24.24 17.11
C SER A 47 -3.88 24.62 15.96
N TYR A 48 -3.93 23.82 14.87
CA TYR A 48 -4.86 24.05 13.78
C TYR A 48 -6.32 23.84 14.20
N TYR A 49 -6.62 22.83 15.00
CA TYR A 49 -7.99 22.58 15.49
C TYR A 49 -8.50 23.61 16.48
N ALA A 50 -7.61 24.36 17.14
CA ALA A 50 -7.99 25.49 17.97
C ALA A 50 -8.46 26.71 17.15
N LEU A 51 -8.14 26.78 15.85
CA LEU A 51 -8.50 27.91 15.00
C LEU A 51 -10.00 27.89 14.66
N THR A 52 -10.63 29.05 14.75
CA THR A 52 -12.02 29.24 14.30
C THR A 52 -12.07 29.82 12.89
N TYR A 53 -13.14 29.53 12.14
CA TYR A 53 -13.34 30.13 10.81
C TYR A 53 -13.37 31.66 10.88
N GLU A 54 -14.03 32.22 11.89
CA GLU A 54 -14.10 33.66 12.12
C GLU A 54 -12.73 34.28 12.35
N GLU A 55 -11.87 33.61 13.13
CA GLU A 55 -10.50 34.04 13.38
C GLU A 55 -9.66 34.04 12.10
N ILE A 56 -9.70 32.95 11.31
CA ILE A 56 -8.98 32.85 10.03
C ILE A 56 -9.44 33.94 9.05
N VAL A 57 -10.75 34.19 8.96
CA VAL A 57 -11.29 35.24 8.08
C VAL A 57 -10.88 36.62 8.55
N ARG A 58 -10.89 36.87 9.88
CA ARG A 58 -10.48 38.15 10.48
C ARG A 58 -9.00 38.44 10.27
N THR A 59 -8.12 37.44 10.43
CA THR A 59 -6.67 37.59 10.28
C THR A 59 -6.18 37.43 8.84
N GLN A 60 -7.06 37.00 7.92
CA GLN A 60 -6.72 36.65 6.53
C GLN A 60 -5.65 35.55 6.41
N SER A 61 -5.55 34.67 7.40
CA SER A 61 -4.55 33.58 7.48
C SER A 61 -4.98 32.37 6.63
N TRP A 62 -5.06 32.54 5.32
CA TRP A 62 -5.55 31.51 4.40
C TRP A 62 -4.60 30.32 4.26
N LEU A 63 -3.31 30.44 4.60
CA LEU A 63 -2.44 29.25 4.66
C LEU A 63 -2.83 28.38 5.87
N CYS A 64 -3.09 28.97 7.04
CA CYS A 64 -3.64 28.23 8.18
C CYS A 64 -4.96 27.53 7.86
N PHE A 65 -5.82 28.16 7.04
CA PHE A 65 -7.03 27.52 6.51
C PHE A 65 -6.72 26.22 5.76
N SER A 66 -5.71 26.25 4.91
CA SER A 66 -5.27 25.07 4.15
C SER A 66 -4.68 24.00 5.06
N GLY A 67 -3.89 24.39 6.08
CA GLY A 67 -3.35 23.49 7.10
C GLY A 67 -4.46 22.78 7.91
N LEU A 68 -5.50 23.51 8.32
CA LEU A 68 -6.66 22.95 9.00
C LEU A 68 -7.41 21.96 8.10
N THR A 69 -7.68 22.35 6.85
CA THR A 69 -8.37 21.50 5.87
C THR A 69 -7.59 20.21 5.60
N LEU A 70 -6.27 20.30 5.45
CA LEU A 70 -5.39 19.14 5.26
C LEU A 70 -5.37 18.23 6.49
N ASN A 71 -5.40 18.78 7.71
CA ASN A 71 -5.53 17.99 8.94
C ASN A 71 -6.84 17.21 8.98
N PHE A 72 -7.98 17.82 8.63
CA PHE A 72 -9.25 17.10 8.50
C PHE A 72 -9.18 15.97 7.46
N ILE A 73 -8.59 16.22 6.29
CA ILE A 73 -8.39 15.18 5.27
C ILE A 73 -7.54 14.03 5.83
N MET A 74 -6.42 14.35 6.48
CA MET A 74 -5.52 13.33 7.03
C MET A 74 -6.17 12.52 8.16
N ASP A 75 -7.06 13.12 8.95
CA ASP A 75 -7.83 12.45 10.02
C ASP A 75 -9.08 11.72 9.50
N GLY A 76 -9.36 11.77 8.20
CA GLY A 76 -10.53 11.14 7.59
C GLY A 76 -11.85 11.86 7.84
N LYS A 77 -11.81 13.09 8.34
CA LYS A 77 -12.94 14.02 8.53
C LYS A 77 -13.27 14.74 7.21
N LEU A 78 -13.67 13.94 6.22
CA LEU A 78 -13.79 14.40 4.84
C LEU A 78 -14.97 15.36 4.62
N GLU A 79 -16.04 15.22 5.40
CA GLU A 79 -17.19 16.13 5.30
C GLU A 79 -16.84 17.52 5.84
N GLU A 80 -16.13 17.58 6.97
CA GLU A 80 -15.64 18.83 7.56
C GLU A 80 -14.63 19.52 6.63
N ALA A 81 -13.72 18.75 6.02
CA ALA A 81 -12.79 19.29 5.02
C ALA A 81 -13.54 19.87 3.80
N ARG A 82 -14.58 19.18 3.32
CA ARG A 82 -15.41 19.66 2.22
C ARG A 82 -16.15 20.94 2.56
N HIS A 83 -16.81 20.99 3.72
CA HIS A 83 -17.53 22.19 4.17
C HIS A 83 -16.61 23.39 4.29
N LEU A 84 -15.39 23.20 4.79
CA LEU A 84 -14.37 24.24 4.77
C LEU A 84 -14.10 24.70 3.33
N ILE A 85 -13.73 23.80 2.43
CA ILE A 85 -13.42 24.18 1.03
C ILE A 85 -14.59 24.94 0.37
N GLU A 86 -15.83 24.52 0.61
CA GLU A 86 -17.04 25.16 0.08
C GLU A 86 -17.29 26.55 0.68
N SER A 87 -16.96 26.75 1.95
CA SER A 87 -17.09 28.04 2.65
C SER A 87 -16.12 29.13 2.15
N ILE A 88 -15.14 28.78 1.31
CA ILE A 88 -14.24 29.76 0.69
C ILE A 88 -15.05 30.61 -0.32
N PRO A 89 -15.17 31.94 -0.11
CA PRO A 89 -15.97 32.82 -0.97
C PRO A 89 -15.45 32.87 -2.42
N GLU A 90 -16.35 33.01 -3.40
CA GLU A 90 -16.00 32.92 -4.82
C GLU A 90 -15.32 34.18 -5.41
N ASP A 91 -15.53 35.34 -4.79
CA ASP A 91 -15.07 36.66 -5.27
C ASP A 91 -13.79 37.19 -4.61
N LYS A 92 -13.17 36.41 -3.72
CA LYS A 92 -11.91 36.80 -3.07
C LYS A 92 -10.73 36.43 -3.96
N ASP A 93 -9.78 37.36 -4.09
CA ASP A 93 -8.41 37.26 -4.62
C ASP A 93 -8.02 36.01 -5.44
N SER A 94 -7.39 36.22 -6.59
CA SER A 94 -6.77 35.17 -7.43
C SER A 94 -6.00 34.10 -6.63
N PHE A 95 -5.30 34.47 -5.55
CA PHE A 95 -4.61 33.51 -4.69
C PHE A 95 -5.56 32.57 -3.93
N ILE A 96 -6.61 33.09 -3.30
CA ILE A 96 -7.58 32.31 -2.51
C ILE A 96 -8.33 31.33 -3.42
N LYS A 97 -8.61 31.74 -4.65
CA LYS A 97 -9.22 30.86 -5.65
C LYS A 97 -8.31 29.70 -6.04
N LEU A 98 -7.01 29.96 -6.24
CA LEU A 98 -6.02 28.91 -6.48
C LEU A 98 -5.90 27.97 -5.29
N LEU A 99 -5.93 28.50 -4.06
CA LEU A 99 -5.94 27.68 -2.84
C LEU A 99 -7.15 26.75 -2.78
N LYS A 100 -8.37 27.26 -3.03
CA LYS A 100 -9.60 26.46 -3.09
C LYS A 100 -9.47 25.32 -4.10
N ILE A 101 -8.91 25.59 -5.28
CA ILE A 101 -8.69 24.59 -6.32
C ILE A 101 -7.66 23.55 -5.86
N GLY A 102 -6.55 23.98 -5.28
CA GLY A 102 -5.53 23.08 -4.73
C GLY A 102 -6.10 22.13 -3.68
N LEU A 103 -6.83 22.66 -2.71
CA LEU A 103 -7.52 21.88 -1.68
C LEU A 103 -8.58 20.94 -2.25
N THR A 104 -9.33 21.39 -3.25
CA THR A 104 -10.30 20.54 -3.97
C THR A 104 -9.60 19.37 -4.64
N ILE A 105 -8.50 19.63 -5.35
CA ILE A 105 -7.74 18.62 -6.10
C ILE A 105 -7.20 17.53 -5.17
N VAL A 106 -6.72 17.89 -3.99
CA VAL A 106 -6.15 16.92 -3.04
C VAL A 106 -7.23 16.22 -2.21
N HIS A 107 -8.48 16.70 -2.20
CA HIS A 107 -9.56 16.07 -1.44
C HIS A 107 -9.85 14.63 -1.93
N PRO A 108 -9.73 13.58 -1.10
CA PRO A 108 -9.81 12.18 -1.55
C PRO A 108 -11.10 11.79 -2.26
N GLU A 109 -12.22 12.46 -1.93
CA GLU A 109 -13.52 12.19 -2.57
C GLU A 109 -13.64 12.74 -4.00
N ILE A 110 -12.61 13.44 -4.51
CA ILE A 110 -12.66 14.08 -5.81
C ILE A 110 -12.97 13.07 -6.92
N THR A 111 -13.95 13.42 -7.76
CA THR A 111 -14.27 12.64 -8.95
C THR A 111 -13.36 13.04 -10.11
N TRP A 112 -13.13 12.14 -11.06
CA TRP A 112 -12.40 12.46 -12.28
C TRP A 112 -12.99 13.68 -13.01
N LYS A 113 -14.33 13.77 -13.09
CA LYS A 113 -15.03 14.91 -13.69
C LYS A 113 -14.66 16.22 -12.97
N ARG A 114 -14.71 16.24 -11.64
CA ARG A 114 -14.39 17.42 -10.84
C ARG A 114 -12.90 17.78 -10.94
N PHE A 115 -12.01 16.79 -10.93
CA PHE A 115 -10.58 16.98 -11.16
C PHE A 115 -10.32 17.66 -12.50
N VAL A 116 -10.89 17.14 -13.59
CA VAL A 116 -10.77 17.76 -14.92
C VAL A 116 -11.33 19.18 -14.93
N SER A 117 -12.49 19.43 -14.33
CA SER A 117 -13.06 20.79 -14.25
C SER A 117 -12.12 21.78 -13.54
N CYS A 118 -11.41 21.34 -12.50
CA CYS A 118 -10.39 22.17 -11.84
C CYS A 118 -9.22 22.49 -12.79
N ILE A 119 -8.73 21.50 -13.56
CA ILE A 119 -7.64 21.72 -14.52
C ILE A 119 -8.07 22.64 -15.66
N GLU A 120 -9.24 22.42 -16.25
CA GLU A 120 -9.78 23.28 -17.31
C GLU A 120 -9.96 24.73 -16.86
N TYR A 121 -10.31 24.93 -15.59
CA TYR A 121 -10.32 26.27 -15.00
C TYR A 121 -8.91 26.87 -14.91
N LEU A 122 -7.91 26.14 -14.39
CA LEU A 122 -6.52 26.62 -14.35
C LEU A 122 -5.99 26.98 -15.75
N LYS A 123 -6.41 26.22 -16.76
CA LYS A 123 -6.12 26.45 -18.17
C LYS A 123 -6.77 27.72 -18.71
N SER A 124 -8.03 27.98 -18.38
CA SER A 124 -8.73 29.19 -18.85
C SER A 124 -8.12 30.49 -18.31
N ILE A 125 -7.53 30.44 -17.12
CA ILE A 125 -6.81 31.57 -16.51
C ILE A 125 -5.30 31.53 -16.73
N ASN A 126 -4.79 30.56 -17.48
CA ASN A 126 -3.36 30.33 -17.74
C ASN A 126 -2.47 30.39 -16.49
N THR A 127 -2.96 29.87 -15.35
CA THR A 127 -2.27 29.95 -14.06
C THR A 127 -2.12 28.55 -13.46
N PRO A 128 -0.93 27.92 -13.58
CA PRO A 128 -0.68 26.59 -13.04
C PRO A 128 -0.44 26.63 -11.53
N LEU A 129 -0.87 25.59 -10.80
CA LEU A 129 -0.62 25.46 -9.35
C LEU A 129 0.84 25.11 -9.03
N LYS A 130 1.51 24.35 -9.91
CA LYS A 130 2.92 23.94 -9.84
C LYS A 130 3.40 23.26 -8.55
N CYS A 131 2.52 22.86 -7.63
CA CYS A 131 2.89 22.11 -6.43
C CYS A 131 1.68 21.35 -5.85
N VAL A 132 1.15 20.38 -6.59
CA VAL A 132 0.19 19.42 -6.02
C VAL A 132 0.96 18.21 -5.48
N MET A 133 0.60 17.72 -4.30
CA MET A 133 1.25 16.55 -3.71
C MET A 133 0.95 15.30 -4.54
N LEU A 134 1.99 14.73 -5.17
CA LEU A 134 1.88 13.56 -6.04
C LEU A 134 1.43 12.31 -5.28
N THR A 135 2.19 11.95 -4.24
CA THR A 135 2.01 10.67 -3.54
C THR A 135 1.60 10.83 -2.08
N ALA A 136 1.79 12.02 -1.49
CA ALA A 136 1.68 12.26 -0.05
C ALA A 136 2.46 11.23 0.78
N GLY A 137 3.72 11.00 0.39
CA GLY A 137 4.59 10.03 1.03
C GLY A 137 4.40 8.59 0.58
N ARG A 138 3.38 8.25 -0.23
CA ARG A 138 3.16 6.87 -0.72
C ARG A 138 4.16 6.47 -1.81
N PRO A 139 4.39 5.16 -2.02
CA PRO A 139 5.33 4.68 -3.01
C PRO A 139 4.76 4.57 -4.44
N LEU A 140 3.53 5.03 -4.68
CA LEU A 140 2.81 4.93 -5.96
C LEU A 140 2.16 6.27 -6.32
N LEU A 141 2.00 6.53 -7.63
CA LEU A 141 1.43 7.78 -8.15
C LEU A 141 -0.08 7.68 -8.37
N LEU A 142 -0.56 6.63 -9.07
CA LEU A 142 -1.99 6.48 -9.36
C LEU A 142 -2.77 6.11 -8.10
N ASN A 143 -2.18 5.29 -7.23
CA ASN A 143 -2.66 5.06 -5.88
C ASN A 143 -1.90 5.90 -4.84
N GLY A 144 -1.69 7.18 -5.15
CA GLY A 144 -1.07 8.17 -4.28
C GLY A 144 -2.05 8.76 -3.26
N PHE A 145 -2.09 10.09 -3.14
CA PHE A 145 -3.05 10.78 -2.27
C PHE A 145 -4.49 10.54 -2.75
N ASN A 146 -4.73 10.67 -4.06
CA ASN A 146 -5.98 10.30 -4.73
C ASN A 146 -5.90 8.90 -5.35
N ASP A 147 -7.05 8.29 -5.61
CA ASP A 147 -7.13 6.96 -6.26
C ASP A 147 -7.56 7.12 -7.72
N PHE A 148 -6.55 7.27 -8.57
CA PHE A 148 -6.70 7.31 -10.01
C PHE A 148 -6.30 6.00 -10.69
N SER A 149 -6.08 4.93 -9.92
CA SER A 149 -5.65 3.63 -10.46
C SER A 149 -6.62 3.05 -11.51
N ARG A 150 -7.90 3.39 -11.43
CA ARG A 150 -8.94 2.97 -12.39
C ARG A 150 -8.83 3.66 -13.75
N LEU A 151 -8.06 4.73 -13.86
CA LEU A 151 -7.89 5.49 -15.11
C LEU A 151 -6.87 4.86 -16.06
N GLY A 152 -6.23 3.75 -15.67
CA GLY A 152 -5.25 3.03 -16.50
C GLY A 152 -5.62 2.84 -17.98
N PRO A 153 -6.83 2.33 -18.30
CA PRO A 153 -7.28 2.21 -19.69
C PRO A 153 -7.42 3.55 -20.45
N LEU A 154 -7.71 4.65 -19.74
CA LEU A 154 -7.79 5.99 -20.33
C LEU A 154 -6.39 6.58 -20.57
N LEU A 155 -5.43 6.32 -19.67
CA LEU A 155 -4.03 6.73 -19.86
C LEU A 155 -3.49 6.22 -21.20
N LEU A 156 -3.74 4.93 -21.50
CA LEU A 156 -3.33 4.31 -22.76
C LEU A 156 -3.85 5.02 -24.02
N LYS A 157 -5.06 5.58 -23.96
CA LYS A 157 -5.75 6.16 -25.11
C LYS A 157 -5.48 7.65 -25.31
N HIS A 158 -5.15 8.37 -24.23
CA HIS A 158 -5.22 9.83 -24.20
C HIS A 158 -3.94 10.49 -23.66
N ARG A 159 -2.76 10.02 -24.12
CA ARG A 159 -1.46 10.54 -23.68
C ARG A 159 -1.37 12.07 -23.70
N GLU A 160 -1.69 12.69 -24.83
CA GLU A 160 -1.54 14.14 -25.02
C GLU A 160 -2.41 14.93 -24.05
N MET A 161 -3.66 14.51 -23.85
CA MET A 161 -4.58 15.11 -22.88
C MET A 161 -4.02 15.04 -21.46
N PHE A 162 -3.55 13.87 -21.02
CA PHE A 162 -3.00 13.72 -19.67
C PHE A 162 -1.72 14.53 -19.49
N VAL A 163 -0.81 14.53 -20.47
CA VAL A 163 0.41 15.33 -20.40
C VAL A 163 0.08 16.83 -20.37
N ASP A 164 -0.90 17.30 -21.15
CA ASP A 164 -1.38 18.69 -21.10
C ASP A 164 -1.94 19.05 -19.72
N TYR A 165 -2.75 18.18 -19.12
CA TYR A 165 -3.29 18.40 -17.78
C TYR A 165 -2.21 18.45 -16.69
N LEU A 166 -1.16 17.63 -16.81
CA LEU A 166 -0.04 17.63 -15.86
C LEU A 166 0.72 18.97 -15.87
N LYS A 167 0.78 19.70 -16.99
CA LYS A 167 1.48 21.00 -17.07
C LYS A 167 0.88 22.07 -16.15
N TYR A 168 -0.40 21.92 -15.77
CA TYR A 168 -1.07 22.83 -14.84
C TYR A 168 -0.83 22.48 -13.38
N LEU A 169 -0.26 21.30 -13.12
CA LEU A 169 -0.01 20.78 -11.78
C LEU A 169 1.49 20.73 -11.46
N TYR A 170 2.32 20.55 -12.48
CA TYR A 170 3.74 20.22 -12.34
C TYR A 170 4.60 20.98 -13.35
N PRO A 171 5.92 21.08 -13.10
CA PRO A 171 6.87 21.56 -14.09
C PRO A 171 6.78 20.76 -15.41
N GLU A 172 6.75 21.48 -16.54
CA GLU A 172 6.54 20.87 -17.86
C GLU A 172 7.61 19.82 -18.21
N SER A 173 8.86 20.02 -17.76
CA SER A 173 9.96 19.06 -17.96
C SER A 173 9.70 17.68 -17.34
N LEU A 174 8.92 17.62 -16.27
CA LEU A 174 8.64 16.38 -15.52
C LEU A 174 7.39 15.65 -16.04
N CYS A 175 6.47 16.37 -16.69
CA CYS A 175 5.15 15.86 -17.07
C CYS A 175 5.18 14.55 -17.88
N PRO A 176 6.05 14.40 -18.92
CA PRO A 176 6.14 13.14 -19.67
C PRO A 176 6.57 11.95 -18.81
N TYR A 177 7.43 12.19 -17.82
CA TYR A 177 7.96 11.14 -16.95
C TYR A 177 6.99 10.74 -15.84
N ILE A 178 6.27 11.71 -15.28
CA ILE A 178 5.14 11.45 -14.36
C ILE A 178 4.08 10.60 -15.09
N TYR A 179 3.74 10.97 -16.33
CA TYR A 179 2.84 10.16 -17.16
C TYR A 179 3.37 8.73 -17.39
N ASN A 180 4.65 8.60 -17.78
CA ASN A 180 5.25 7.28 -18.00
C ASN A 180 5.25 6.42 -16.74
N LEU A 181 5.48 7.01 -15.57
CA LEU A 181 5.46 6.28 -14.31
C LEU A 181 4.04 5.86 -13.90
N CYS A 182 3.05 6.72 -14.08
CA CYS A 182 1.63 6.36 -13.93
C CYS A 182 1.24 5.19 -14.85
N LEU A 183 1.69 5.23 -16.11
CA LEU A 183 1.42 4.16 -17.07
C LEU A 183 2.16 2.86 -16.70
N ALA A 184 3.40 2.97 -16.19
CA ALA A 184 4.15 1.84 -15.68
C ALA A 184 3.47 1.18 -14.48
N GLU A 185 2.90 1.97 -13.57
CA GLU A 185 2.11 1.46 -12.43
C GLU A 185 0.90 0.66 -12.91
N TYR A 186 0.18 1.16 -13.92
CA TYR A 186 -0.91 0.42 -14.54
C TYR A 186 -0.43 -0.88 -15.20
N TYR A 187 0.62 -0.84 -16.01
CA TYR A 187 1.19 -2.04 -16.65
C TYR A 187 1.67 -3.07 -15.62
N TYR A 188 2.25 -2.60 -14.51
CA TYR A 188 2.59 -3.47 -13.41
C TYR A 188 1.33 -4.19 -12.92
N GLN A 189 0.29 -3.46 -12.53
CA GLN A 189 -0.96 -4.04 -12.03
C GLN A 189 -1.60 -5.03 -13.00
N THR A 190 -1.52 -4.78 -14.31
CA THR A 190 -2.03 -5.70 -15.35
C THR A 190 -1.08 -6.86 -15.70
N ASN A 191 0.03 -7.01 -14.97
CA ASN A 191 1.07 -8.01 -15.16
C ASN A 191 1.85 -7.90 -16.49
N SER A 192 1.86 -6.73 -17.13
CA SER A 192 2.71 -6.37 -18.27
C SER A 192 4.08 -5.88 -17.79
N LEU A 193 4.85 -6.78 -17.20
CA LEU A 193 6.07 -6.41 -16.45
C LEU A 193 7.20 -5.84 -17.34
N VAL A 194 7.29 -6.26 -18.60
CA VAL A 194 8.30 -5.78 -19.56
C VAL A 194 8.04 -4.32 -19.93
N ASP A 195 6.79 -3.99 -20.27
CA ASP A 195 6.37 -2.63 -20.59
C ASP A 195 6.57 -1.69 -19.40
N ALA A 196 6.19 -2.16 -18.20
CA ALA A 196 6.43 -1.43 -16.96
C ALA A 196 7.93 -1.16 -16.75
N ALA A 197 8.79 -2.18 -16.94
CA ALA A 197 10.24 -2.04 -16.75
C ALA A 197 10.86 -1.02 -17.72
N MET A 198 10.44 -1.02 -18.99
CA MET A 198 10.94 -0.07 -19.99
C MET A 198 10.63 1.38 -19.61
N LEU A 199 9.38 1.64 -19.21
CA LEU A 199 8.94 2.98 -18.81
C LEU A 199 9.64 3.46 -17.53
N VAL A 200 9.74 2.60 -16.50
CA VAL A 200 10.44 2.93 -15.25
C VAL A 200 11.92 3.20 -15.50
N GLY A 201 12.59 2.38 -16.31
CA GLY A 201 14.02 2.57 -16.62
C GLY A 201 14.31 3.92 -17.28
N SER A 202 13.46 4.35 -18.21
CA SER A 202 13.58 5.67 -18.86
C SER A 202 13.37 6.83 -17.88
N THR A 203 12.51 6.63 -16.88
CA THR A 203 12.14 7.60 -15.85
C THR A 203 13.30 7.81 -14.87
N ILE A 204 13.86 6.72 -14.31
CA ILE A 204 14.97 6.78 -13.35
C ILE A 204 16.19 7.50 -13.94
N LYS A 205 16.53 7.22 -15.21
CA LYS A 205 17.68 7.85 -15.88
C LYS A 205 17.58 9.38 -15.93
N LYS A 206 16.37 9.93 -16.09
CA LYS A 206 16.14 11.38 -16.12
C LYS A 206 16.18 12.00 -14.73
N PHE A 207 15.54 11.38 -13.75
CA PHE A 207 15.43 11.96 -12.41
C PHE A 207 16.73 11.95 -11.61
N ASN A 208 17.68 11.07 -11.95
CA ASN A 208 19.06 11.18 -11.47
C ASN A 208 19.74 12.49 -11.89
N ILE A 209 19.17 13.25 -12.84
CA ILE A 209 19.70 14.51 -13.37
C ILE A 209 18.88 15.73 -12.90
N GLU A 210 17.54 15.61 -12.83
CA GLU A 210 16.64 16.76 -12.61
C GLU A 210 15.95 16.81 -11.23
N GLY A 211 16.03 15.74 -10.42
CA GLY A 211 15.78 15.79 -8.97
C GLY A 211 14.36 16.16 -8.50
N GLU A 212 13.39 15.25 -8.64
CA GLU A 212 12.13 15.30 -7.86
C GLU A 212 11.99 14.05 -6.99
N ASN A 213 12.20 14.21 -5.68
CA ASN A 213 12.34 13.11 -4.71
C ASN A 213 11.12 12.18 -4.67
N ARG A 214 9.90 12.73 -4.82
CA ARG A 214 8.63 11.97 -4.79
C ARG A 214 8.52 11.01 -5.98
N VAL A 215 8.87 11.48 -7.17
CA VAL A 215 8.78 10.68 -8.40
C VAL A 215 9.90 9.64 -8.43
N THR A 216 11.10 10.00 -7.97
CA THR A 216 12.22 9.08 -7.82
C THR A 216 11.88 7.94 -6.86
N PHE A 217 11.29 8.24 -5.69
CA PHE A 217 10.86 7.22 -4.74
C PHE A 217 9.86 6.24 -5.35
N ALA A 218 8.82 6.75 -6.02
CA ALA A 218 7.82 5.91 -6.68
C ALA A 218 8.42 5.07 -7.82
N ALA A 219 9.36 5.63 -8.60
CA ALA A 219 10.04 4.92 -9.68
C ALA A 219 10.92 3.77 -9.15
N LEU A 220 11.72 4.03 -8.11
CA LEU A 220 12.58 3.02 -7.49
C LEU A 220 11.74 1.91 -6.84
N TYR A 221 10.69 2.27 -6.09
CA TYR A 221 9.78 1.28 -5.53
C TYR A 221 9.17 0.37 -6.60
N LEU A 222 8.64 0.97 -7.67
CA LEU A 222 8.02 0.20 -8.76
C LEU A 222 9.06 -0.69 -9.47
N GLN A 223 10.29 -0.20 -9.66
CA GLN A 223 11.39 -1.00 -10.18
C GLN A 223 11.66 -2.23 -9.29
N SER A 224 11.77 -2.03 -7.97
CA SER A 224 11.98 -3.14 -7.02
C SER A 224 10.84 -4.16 -7.08
N LYS A 225 9.59 -3.70 -7.14
CA LYS A 225 8.41 -4.58 -7.29
C LYS A 225 8.43 -5.36 -8.61
N ILE A 226 8.90 -4.75 -9.70
CA ILE A 226 9.11 -5.42 -11.01
C ILE A 226 10.24 -6.46 -10.92
N LEU A 227 11.35 -6.15 -10.24
CA LEU A 227 12.47 -7.08 -10.08
C LEU A 227 12.07 -8.30 -9.23
N LEU A 228 11.36 -8.07 -8.13
CA LEU A 228 10.73 -9.14 -7.34
C LEU A 228 9.81 -9.98 -8.21
N ALA A 229 8.95 -9.33 -9.02
CA ALA A 229 8.05 -10.05 -9.92
C ALA A 229 8.80 -10.98 -10.89
N HIS A 230 9.99 -10.62 -11.36
CA HIS A 230 10.84 -11.45 -12.23
C HIS A 230 11.65 -12.52 -11.48
N GLY A 231 11.62 -12.54 -10.14
CA GLY A 231 12.39 -13.49 -9.33
C GLY A 231 13.86 -13.11 -9.16
N LYS A 232 14.21 -11.86 -9.43
CA LYS A 232 15.54 -11.34 -9.10
C LYS A 232 15.56 -11.00 -7.61
N SER A 233 16.59 -11.43 -6.90
CA SER A 233 16.81 -11.05 -5.51
C SER A 233 17.03 -9.54 -5.45
N VAL A 234 16.11 -8.86 -4.79
CA VAL A 234 16.21 -7.44 -4.47
C VAL A 234 16.60 -7.40 -3.01
N ARG A 235 17.87 -7.08 -2.70
CA ARG A 235 18.26 -6.83 -1.32
C ARG A 235 17.55 -5.57 -0.86
N ALA A 236 16.69 -5.69 0.14
CA ALA A 236 15.91 -4.57 0.64
C ALA A 236 16.80 -3.37 1.01
N GLU A 237 17.90 -3.64 1.70
CA GLU A 237 18.83 -2.61 2.20
C GLU A 237 19.45 -1.76 1.10
N SER A 238 19.86 -2.35 -0.04
CA SER A 238 20.53 -1.58 -1.10
C SER A 238 19.58 -0.57 -1.75
N PHE A 239 18.34 -1.00 -2.05
CA PHE A 239 17.34 -0.11 -2.64
C PHE A 239 16.85 0.95 -1.68
N ILE A 240 16.69 0.60 -0.40
CA ILE A 240 16.34 1.57 0.63
C ILE A 240 17.45 2.61 0.79
N GLN A 241 18.71 2.19 0.70
CA GLN A 241 19.83 3.11 0.72
C GLN A 241 19.84 4.02 -0.53
N ASP A 242 19.56 3.47 -1.72
CA ASP A 242 19.43 4.27 -2.94
C ASP A 242 18.32 5.32 -2.82
N ILE A 243 17.15 4.92 -2.30
CA ILE A 243 16.03 5.83 -2.06
C ILE A 243 16.43 6.92 -1.04
N ARG A 244 17.08 6.55 0.08
CA ARG A 244 17.54 7.52 1.10
C ARG A 244 18.58 8.49 0.55
N ASN A 245 19.53 7.98 -0.24
CA ASN A 245 20.55 8.80 -0.90
C ASN A 245 19.92 9.80 -1.88
N CYS A 246 18.92 9.36 -2.65
CA CYS A 246 18.23 10.22 -3.61
C CYS A 246 17.27 11.22 -2.96
N THR A 247 16.73 10.94 -1.77
CA THR A 247 15.72 11.79 -1.11
C THR A 247 16.33 12.88 -0.21
N GLY A 248 17.59 12.73 0.20
CA GLY A 248 18.30 13.71 1.04
C GLY A 248 17.63 13.98 2.40
N GLU A 249 18.10 14.99 3.13
CA GLU A 249 17.52 15.34 4.45
C GLU A 249 16.06 15.86 4.34
N ALA A 250 15.72 16.56 3.26
CA ALA A 250 14.38 17.09 3.04
C ALA A 250 13.34 15.99 2.78
N GLY A 251 13.67 14.93 2.02
CA GLY A 251 12.77 13.80 1.79
C GLY A 251 12.67 12.85 2.99
N LYS A 252 13.64 12.89 3.90
CA LYS A 252 13.68 12.09 5.13
C LYS A 252 12.42 12.28 5.99
N ALA A 253 12.00 13.53 6.19
CA ALA A 253 10.80 13.84 6.99
C ALA A 253 9.49 13.35 6.34
N GLU A 254 9.40 13.33 5.01
CA GLU A 254 8.19 12.94 4.28
C GLU A 254 8.08 11.42 4.09
N PHE A 255 9.17 10.77 3.67
CA PHE A 255 9.14 9.39 3.17
C PHE A 255 9.63 8.35 4.16
N ASP A 256 10.42 8.69 5.19
CA ASP A 256 11.13 7.68 6.01
C ASP A 256 10.22 6.60 6.57
N TYR A 257 9.02 6.97 7.02
CA TYR A 257 8.04 6.02 7.56
C TYR A 257 7.53 5.02 6.50
N ASN A 258 7.34 5.47 5.26
CA ASN A 258 6.88 4.61 4.17
C ASN A 258 8.05 3.86 3.53
N ILE A 259 9.23 4.45 3.47
CA ILE A 259 10.48 3.76 3.11
C ILE A 259 10.72 2.59 4.09
N ASP A 260 10.53 2.83 5.39
CA ASP A 260 10.67 1.78 6.39
C ASP A 260 9.64 0.66 6.21
N ALA A 261 8.39 1.00 5.91
CA ALA A 261 7.38 0.00 5.56
C ALA A 261 7.71 -0.76 4.27
N VAL A 262 8.31 -0.12 3.25
CA VAL A 262 8.81 -0.82 2.04
C VAL A 262 9.92 -1.80 2.43
N ASN A 263 10.84 -1.39 3.31
CA ASN A 263 11.93 -2.25 3.80
C ASN A 263 11.36 -3.50 4.50
N VAL A 264 10.35 -3.32 5.34
CA VAL A 264 9.68 -4.42 6.04
C VAL A 264 8.90 -5.31 5.09
N LEU A 265 8.23 -4.75 4.07
CA LEU A 265 7.59 -5.54 3.03
C LEU A 265 8.60 -6.42 2.28
N PHE A 266 9.78 -5.90 1.96
CA PHE A 266 10.83 -6.70 1.31
C PHE A 266 11.45 -7.72 2.27
N SER A 267 11.60 -7.37 3.55
CA SER A 267 12.00 -8.30 4.60
C SER A 267 11.01 -9.47 4.74
N LEU A 268 9.71 -9.25 4.52
CA LEU A 268 8.74 -10.35 4.43
C LEU A 268 9.07 -11.29 3.28
N TYR A 269 9.40 -10.79 2.09
CA TYR A 269 9.80 -11.62 0.94
C TYR A 269 11.11 -12.40 1.20
N GLU A 270 12.04 -11.80 1.94
CA GLU A 270 13.30 -12.41 2.34
C GLU A 270 13.17 -13.38 3.55
N GLY A 271 12.00 -13.42 4.21
CA GLY A 271 11.78 -14.22 5.42
C GLY A 271 12.45 -13.68 6.68
N ASN A 272 12.87 -12.41 6.69
CA ASN A 272 13.51 -11.76 7.84
C ASN A 272 12.47 -11.35 8.89
N ILE A 273 12.03 -12.32 9.69
CA ILE A 273 11.03 -12.10 10.76
C ILE A 273 11.58 -11.27 11.92
N ALA A 274 12.90 -11.21 12.13
CA ALA A 274 13.49 -10.35 13.15
C ALA A 274 13.17 -8.88 12.88
N ARG A 275 13.43 -8.42 11.64
CA ARG A 275 13.07 -7.06 11.19
C ARG A 275 11.58 -6.79 11.30
N VAL A 276 10.73 -7.77 10.97
CA VAL A 276 9.26 -7.65 11.11
C VAL A 276 8.85 -7.42 12.56
N LYS A 277 9.42 -8.19 13.50
CA LYS A 277 9.10 -8.07 14.93
C LYS A 277 9.58 -6.74 15.52
N GLU A 278 10.80 -6.34 15.20
CA GLU A 278 11.38 -5.05 15.57
C GLU A 278 10.49 -3.89 15.09
N TRP A 279 10.11 -3.91 13.82
CA TRP A 279 9.22 -2.88 13.26
C TRP A 279 7.87 -2.83 14.00
N LEU A 280 7.26 -3.99 14.27
CA LEU A 280 5.99 -4.06 14.99
C LEU A 280 6.08 -3.51 16.43
N SER A 281 7.23 -3.62 17.09
CA SER A 281 7.43 -3.10 18.46
C SER A 281 7.83 -1.64 18.51
N GLU A 282 8.52 -1.11 17.50
CA GLU A 282 9.15 0.21 17.58
C GLU A 282 8.47 1.26 16.71
N THR A 283 8.33 1.00 15.40
CA THR A 283 8.01 2.05 14.42
C THR A 283 6.78 1.75 13.57
N ALA A 284 6.06 0.65 13.78
CA ALA A 284 4.79 0.40 13.10
C ALA A 284 3.71 1.42 13.54
N PRO A 285 2.79 1.83 12.65
CA PRO A 285 1.75 2.79 13.01
C PRO A 285 0.82 2.21 14.08
N ASP A 286 0.52 2.97 15.13
CA ASP A 286 -0.38 2.56 16.20
C ASP A 286 -1.82 2.40 15.66
N GLU A 287 -2.36 1.19 15.72
CA GLU A 287 -3.71 0.89 15.27
C GLU A 287 -4.82 1.37 16.23
N PHE A 288 -4.46 1.78 17.44
CA PHE A 288 -5.37 2.31 18.45
C PHE A 288 -5.42 3.84 18.42
N ALA A 289 -4.34 4.50 18.01
CA ALA A 289 -4.27 5.95 17.79
C ALA A 289 -5.28 6.45 16.75
N ASP A 290 -5.43 7.78 16.63
CA ASP A 290 -6.31 8.39 15.63
C ASP A 290 -5.94 7.95 14.20
N PHE A 291 -6.95 7.82 13.34
CA PHE A 291 -6.72 7.49 11.94
C PHE A 291 -5.82 8.54 11.27
N ASN A 292 -4.90 8.07 10.42
CA ASN A 292 -4.03 8.92 9.62
C ASN A 292 -3.95 8.37 8.20
N LEU A 293 -4.44 9.14 7.23
CA LEU A 293 -4.40 8.81 5.81
C LEU A 293 -2.96 8.56 5.30
N LEU A 294 -1.96 9.26 5.84
CA LEU A 294 -0.56 9.11 5.44
C LEU A 294 0.05 7.75 5.82
N ASP A 295 -0.58 7.05 6.75
CA ASP A 295 -0.11 5.75 7.24
C ASP A 295 -0.82 4.57 6.57
N LEU A 296 -1.70 4.81 5.59
CA LEU A 296 -2.44 3.75 4.88
C LEU A 296 -1.53 2.64 4.35
N TYR A 297 -0.44 3.00 3.65
CA TYR A 297 0.51 2.00 3.14
C TYR A 297 1.13 1.18 4.28
N ARG A 298 1.47 1.84 5.40
CA ARG A 298 2.04 1.19 6.58
C ARG A 298 1.03 0.25 7.23
N TYR A 299 -0.25 0.62 7.30
CA TYR A 299 -1.29 -0.28 7.81
C TYR A 299 -1.44 -1.54 6.94
N MET A 300 -1.37 -1.41 5.61
CA MET A 300 -1.41 -2.56 4.70
C MET A 300 -0.21 -3.50 4.92
N VAL A 301 1.00 -2.95 5.13
CA VAL A 301 2.19 -3.76 5.48
C VAL A 301 2.06 -4.36 6.88
N LYS A 302 1.53 -3.62 7.86
CA LYS A 302 1.28 -4.08 9.23
C LYS A 302 0.33 -5.28 9.28
N MET A 303 -0.75 -5.24 8.51
CA MET A 303 -1.66 -6.39 8.43
C MET A 303 -0.97 -7.62 7.85
N ARG A 304 -0.08 -7.48 6.86
CA ARG A 304 0.75 -8.60 6.36
C ARG A 304 1.71 -9.12 7.42
N CYS A 305 2.32 -8.23 8.20
CA CYS A 305 3.15 -8.61 9.36
C CYS A 305 2.34 -9.34 10.44
N TYR A 306 1.08 -8.98 10.64
CA TYR A 306 0.16 -9.69 11.53
C TYR A 306 -0.24 -11.07 11.01
N ILE A 307 -0.49 -11.22 9.70
CA ILE A 307 -0.68 -12.54 9.09
C ILE A 307 0.56 -13.40 9.31
N ALA A 308 1.75 -12.86 9.01
CA ALA A 308 3.02 -13.54 9.23
C ALA A 308 3.14 -13.96 10.70
N THR A 309 2.95 -13.06 11.66
CA THR A 309 3.06 -13.36 13.10
C THR A 309 1.84 -14.07 13.71
N ARG A 310 0.91 -14.59 12.89
CA ARG A 310 -0.31 -15.31 13.29
C ARG A 310 -1.30 -14.53 14.17
N LYS A 311 -1.28 -13.20 14.07
CA LYS A 311 -2.21 -12.28 14.75
C LYS A 311 -3.44 -11.98 13.90
N TYR A 312 -4.20 -13.01 13.52
CA TYR A 312 -5.30 -12.89 12.55
C TYR A 312 -6.44 -11.97 13.01
N ALA A 313 -6.79 -12.02 14.29
CA ALA A 313 -7.84 -11.16 14.86
C ALA A 313 -7.50 -9.67 14.76
N ALA A 314 -6.22 -9.30 14.90
CA ALA A 314 -5.78 -7.92 14.77
C ALA A 314 -5.94 -7.39 13.33
N VAL A 315 -5.74 -8.25 12.32
CA VAL A 315 -6.01 -7.90 10.92
C VAL A 315 -7.48 -7.62 10.69
N ILE A 316 -8.37 -8.46 11.22
CA ILE A 316 -9.82 -8.31 11.07
C ILE A 316 -10.27 -6.99 11.71
N ALA A 317 -9.84 -6.72 12.95
CA ALA A 317 -10.17 -5.49 13.66
C ALA A 317 -9.66 -4.24 12.92
N LEU A 318 -8.41 -4.26 12.46
CA LEU A 318 -7.83 -3.15 11.71
C LEU A 318 -8.52 -2.95 10.36
N ALA A 319 -8.89 -4.03 9.67
CA ALA A 319 -9.60 -3.93 8.40
C ALA A 319 -10.99 -3.31 8.54
N GLU A 320 -11.77 -3.73 9.55
CA GLU A 320 -13.07 -3.13 9.84
C GLU A 320 -12.95 -1.66 10.24
N ARG A 321 -11.89 -1.30 10.98
CA ARG A 321 -11.62 0.09 11.34
C ARG A 321 -11.29 0.98 10.13
N LEU A 322 -10.51 0.48 9.18
CA LEU A 322 -10.05 1.27 8.02
C LEU A 322 -11.12 1.40 6.93
N ARG A 323 -12.01 0.42 6.80
CA ARG A 323 -12.99 0.33 5.71
C ARG A 323 -13.85 1.58 5.52
N PRO A 324 -14.42 2.22 6.57
CA PRO A 324 -15.23 3.42 6.40
C PRO A 324 -14.44 4.59 5.78
N TYR A 325 -13.20 4.82 6.22
CA TYR A 325 -12.34 5.88 5.70
C TYR A 325 -11.97 5.67 4.24
N LEU A 326 -11.63 4.43 3.87
CA LEU A 326 -11.31 4.08 2.49
C LEU A 326 -12.54 4.16 1.57
N ALA A 327 -13.72 3.79 2.06
CA ALA A 327 -14.97 3.90 1.33
C ALA A 327 -15.36 5.37 1.09
N ALA A 328 -15.33 6.18 2.15
CA ALA A 328 -15.60 7.62 2.06
C ALA A 328 -14.64 8.29 1.07
N GLY A 329 -13.32 8.06 1.22
CA GLY A 329 -12.29 8.60 0.34
C GLY A 329 -12.22 7.98 -1.07
N ARG A 330 -13.18 7.13 -1.47
CA ARG A 330 -13.25 6.49 -2.80
C ARG A 330 -11.95 5.77 -3.20
N ARG A 331 -11.36 5.03 -2.26
CA ARG A 331 -10.06 4.37 -2.38
C ARG A 331 -10.19 2.94 -2.90
N PHE A 332 -10.54 2.80 -4.17
CA PHE A 332 -10.87 1.51 -4.80
C PHE A 332 -9.76 0.47 -4.78
N MET A 333 -8.51 0.87 -5.06
CA MET A 333 -7.37 -0.04 -5.02
C MET A 333 -7.08 -0.47 -3.58
N ASP A 334 -7.08 0.48 -2.63
CA ASP A 334 -6.83 0.18 -1.22
C ASP A 334 -7.95 -0.69 -0.61
N LEU A 335 -9.21 -0.47 -0.98
CA LEU A 335 -10.32 -1.34 -0.60
C LEU A 335 -10.17 -2.75 -1.18
N CYS A 336 -9.68 -2.87 -2.42
CA CYS A 336 -9.41 -4.16 -3.02
C CYS A 336 -8.27 -4.89 -2.28
N GLU A 337 -7.17 -4.19 -2.00
CA GLU A 337 -6.05 -4.72 -1.23
C GLU A 337 -6.48 -5.13 0.19
N LEU A 338 -7.28 -4.30 0.86
CA LEU A 338 -7.84 -4.57 2.18
C LEU A 338 -8.65 -5.88 2.19
N ASP A 339 -9.55 -6.05 1.21
CA ASP A 339 -10.40 -7.24 1.10
C ASP A 339 -9.56 -8.51 0.83
N LEU A 340 -8.46 -8.41 0.07
CA LEU A 340 -7.53 -9.52 -0.18
C LEU A 340 -6.78 -9.92 1.10
N ILE A 341 -6.24 -8.96 1.83
CA ILE A 341 -5.53 -9.19 3.10
C ILE A 341 -6.48 -9.76 4.15
N LEU A 342 -7.71 -9.25 4.23
CA LEU A 342 -8.75 -9.77 5.11
C LEU A 342 -9.10 -11.23 4.76
N ALA A 343 -9.25 -11.55 3.46
CA ALA A 343 -9.50 -12.91 3.02
C ALA A 343 -8.38 -13.88 3.42
N LEU A 344 -7.12 -13.47 3.27
CA LEU A 344 -5.96 -14.25 3.72
C LEU A 344 -5.99 -14.51 5.23
N SER A 345 -6.27 -13.47 6.03
CA SER A 345 -6.36 -13.60 7.49
C SER A 345 -7.48 -14.53 7.92
N LEU A 346 -8.68 -14.40 7.34
CA LEU A 346 -9.83 -15.25 7.63
C LEU A 346 -9.58 -16.71 7.23
N PHE A 347 -8.92 -16.93 6.09
CA PHE A 347 -8.55 -18.26 5.63
C PHE A 347 -7.52 -18.91 6.57
N ALA A 348 -6.50 -18.15 6.98
CA ALA A 348 -5.52 -18.62 7.96
C ALA A 348 -6.17 -18.93 9.33
N ALA A 349 -7.20 -18.17 9.72
CA ALA A 349 -8.04 -18.41 10.89
C ALA A 349 -9.08 -19.53 10.70
N LYS A 350 -9.04 -20.29 9.58
CA LYS A 350 -9.94 -21.41 9.24
C LYS A 350 -11.41 -21.02 9.06
N ASN A 351 -11.72 -19.75 8.86
CA ASN A 351 -13.06 -19.27 8.54
C ASN A 351 -13.24 -19.15 7.01
N ASN A 352 -13.31 -20.30 6.33
CA ASN A 352 -13.34 -20.36 4.87
C ASN A 352 -14.55 -19.63 4.26
N LYS A 353 -15.72 -19.70 4.90
CA LYS A 353 -16.93 -19.04 4.40
C LYS A 353 -16.74 -17.52 4.31
N ALA A 354 -16.25 -16.90 5.39
CA ALA A 354 -16.00 -15.45 5.39
C ALA A 354 -14.82 -15.09 4.48
N ALA A 355 -13.77 -15.93 4.44
CA ALA A 355 -12.63 -15.73 3.54
C ALA A 355 -13.04 -15.71 2.06
N PHE A 356 -13.87 -16.66 1.63
CA PHE A 356 -14.34 -16.74 0.25
C PHE A 356 -15.25 -15.57 -0.11
N GLU A 357 -16.05 -15.07 0.83
CA GLU A 357 -16.87 -13.89 0.58
C GLU A 357 -16.02 -12.61 0.43
N ALA A 358 -15.03 -12.41 1.31
CA ALA A 358 -14.07 -11.32 1.19
C ALA A 358 -13.29 -11.39 -0.14
N LEU A 359 -12.80 -12.59 -0.50
CA LEU A 359 -12.11 -12.82 -1.77
C LEU A 359 -13.02 -12.56 -2.97
N ARG A 360 -14.27 -13.02 -2.96
CA ARG A 360 -15.24 -12.76 -4.03
C ARG A 360 -15.44 -11.26 -4.26
N ASN A 361 -15.54 -10.49 -3.19
CA ASN A 361 -15.71 -9.04 -3.24
C ASN A 361 -14.46 -8.31 -3.74
N ALA A 362 -13.26 -8.81 -3.43
CA ALA A 362 -12.02 -8.34 -4.04
C ALA A 362 -11.94 -8.69 -5.53
N LEU A 363 -12.21 -9.95 -5.91
CA LEU A 363 -12.09 -10.45 -7.27
C LEU A 363 -13.01 -9.73 -8.26
N LYS A 364 -14.17 -9.24 -7.83
CA LYS A 364 -15.02 -8.33 -8.62
C LYS A 364 -14.24 -7.09 -9.08
N LYS A 365 -13.53 -6.44 -8.15
CA LYS A 365 -12.70 -5.25 -8.41
C LYS A 365 -11.46 -5.61 -9.23
N VAL A 366 -10.78 -6.72 -8.88
CA VAL A 366 -9.61 -7.22 -9.63
C VAL A 366 -9.95 -7.46 -11.09
N ARG A 367 -11.10 -8.09 -11.38
CA ARG A 367 -11.55 -8.32 -12.76
C ARG A 367 -11.90 -7.01 -13.47
N MET A 368 -12.62 -6.11 -12.80
CA MET A 368 -13.10 -4.86 -13.37
C MET A 368 -11.95 -3.89 -13.70
N TYR A 369 -10.98 -3.76 -12.80
CA TYR A 369 -9.89 -2.79 -12.88
C TYR A 369 -8.53 -3.39 -13.20
N ARG A 370 -8.46 -4.72 -13.37
CA ARG A 370 -7.26 -5.49 -13.75
C ARG A 370 -6.12 -5.42 -12.74
N TYR A 371 -6.43 -5.39 -11.45
CA TYR A 371 -5.47 -5.37 -10.34
C TYR A 371 -4.83 -6.75 -10.07
N TYR A 372 -4.26 -7.38 -11.09
CA TYR A 372 -3.77 -8.76 -11.01
C TYR A 372 -2.59 -8.90 -10.04
N ARG A 373 -1.70 -7.89 -9.98
CA ARG A 373 -0.56 -7.93 -9.05
C ARG A 373 -0.93 -7.82 -7.60
N LEU A 374 -2.04 -7.17 -7.23
CA LEU A 374 -2.52 -7.19 -5.84
C LEU A 374 -2.80 -8.62 -5.34
N VAL A 375 -3.20 -9.52 -6.25
CA VAL A 375 -3.43 -10.94 -5.92
C VAL A 375 -2.12 -11.72 -6.03
N ALA A 376 -1.43 -11.60 -7.17
CA ALA A 376 -0.26 -12.42 -7.45
C ALA A 376 0.90 -12.16 -6.48
N ASP A 377 1.10 -10.92 -6.06
CA ASP A 377 2.19 -10.52 -5.15
C ASP A 377 2.08 -11.14 -3.77
N GLU A 378 0.88 -11.60 -3.38
CA GLU A 378 0.66 -12.25 -2.09
C GLU A 378 1.17 -13.70 -2.05
N GLY A 379 1.69 -14.21 -3.17
CA GLY A 379 2.47 -15.44 -3.22
C GLY A 379 1.73 -16.67 -2.68
N GLU A 380 2.44 -17.47 -1.88
CA GLU A 380 1.96 -18.78 -1.42
C GLU A 380 0.68 -18.73 -0.56
N PRO A 381 0.52 -17.82 0.42
CA PRO A 381 -0.75 -17.69 1.14
C PRO A 381 -1.97 -17.51 0.21
N MET A 382 -1.84 -16.66 -0.82
CA MET A 382 -2.91 -16.43 -1.79
C MET A 382 -3.08 -17.59 -2.75
N LEU A 383 -2.00 -18.28 -3.12
CA LEU A 383 -2.07 -19.46 -3.95
C LEU A 383 -2.96 -20.53 -3.30
N HIS A 384 -2.74 -20.82 -2.02
CA HIS A 384 -3.54 -21.80 -1.27
C HIS A 384 -5.02 -21.39 -1.18
N LEU A 385 -5.27 -20.14 -0.85
CA LEU A 385 -6.62 -19.60 -0.80
C LEU A 385 -7.33 -19.70 -2.18
N LEU A 386 -6.64 -19.36 -3.28
CA LEU A 386 -7.19 -19.48 -4.63
C LEU A 386 -7.49 -20.92 -5.02
N ILE A 387 -6.64 -21.89 -4.65
CA ILE A 387 -6.88 -23.32 -4.92
C ILE A 387 -8.17 -23.79 -4.25
N GLU A 388 -8.35 -23.51 -2.96
CA GLU A 388 -9.55 -23.90 -2.22
C GLU A 388 -10.80 -23.17 -2.72
N TYR A 389 -10.67 -21.89 -3.07
CA TYR A 389 -11.75 -21.12 -3.66
C TYR A 389 -12.17 -21.69 -5.02
N ILE A 390 -11.22 -22.03 -5.90
CA ILE A 390 -11.50 -22.62 -7.23
C ILE A 390 -12.16 -24.00 -7.12
N LYS A 391 -11.77 -24.82 -6.14
CA LYS A 391 -12.43 -26.11 -5.88
C LYS A 391 -13.91 -25.93 -5.52
N THR A 392 -14.23 -24.87 -4.78
CA THR A 392 -15.59 -24.59 -4.30
C THR A 392 -16.45 -23.90 -5.37
N GLU A 393 -15.90 -22.89 -6.04
CA GLU A 393 -16.64 -22.01 -6.97
C GLU A 393 -16.54 -22.44 -8.44
N GLY A 394 -15.63 -23.36 -8.74
CA GLY A 394 -15.35 -23.83 -10.09
C GLY A 394 -14.25 -23.06 -10.80
N LYS A 395 -13.71 -23.68 -11.85
CA LYS A 395 -12.65 -23.12 -12.69
C LYS A 395 -13.21 -22.05 -13.63
N SER A 396 -12.44 -20.99 -13.85
CA SER A 396 -12.66 -20.04 -14.96
C SER A 396 -11.34 -19.60 -15.56
N PRO A 397 -11.28 -19.18 -16.84
CA PRO A 397 -10.06 -18.68 -17.45
C PRO A 397 -9.39 -17.54 -16.65
N PHE A 398 -10.20 -16.67 -16.06
CA PHE A 398 -9.74 -15.60 -15.18
C PHE A 398 -9.06 -16.13 -13.92
N LEU A 399 -9.69 -17.05 -13.20
CA LEU A 399 -9.13 -17.63 -11.97
C LEU A 399 -7.88 -18.45 -12.24
N MET A 400 -7.84 -19.21 -13.33
CA MET A 400 -6.66 -19.99 -13.71
C MET A 400 -5.47 -19.08 -14.06
N ASN A 401 -5.70 -17.98 -14.79
CA ASN A 401 -4.64 -17.02 -15.07
C ASN A 401 -4.09 -16.36 -13.79
N LEU A 402 -4.98 -15.95 -12.87
CA LEU A 402 -4.55 -15.44 -11.56
C LEU A 402 -3.76 -16.50 -10.77
N LEU A 403 -4.21 -17.74 -10.79
CA LEU A 403 -3.53 -18.86 -10.12
C LEU A 403 -2.09 -19.04 -10.65
N ASP A 404 -1.90 -19.00 -11.97
CA ASP A 404 -0.58 -19.16 -12.60
C ASP A 404 0.38 -18.00 -12.28
N MET A 405 -0.13 -16.76 -12.30
CA MET A 405 0.64 -15.58 -11.88
C MET A 405 1.06 -15.67 -10.40
N THR A 406 0.11 -16.04 -9.54
CA THR A 406 0.33 -16.18 -8.08
C THR A 406 1.31 -17.31 -7.79
N ARG A 407 1.20 -18.44 -8.50
CA ARG A 407 2.13 -19.57 -8.41
C ARG A 407 3.56 -19.16 -8.76
N SER A 408 3.73 -18.37 -9.82
CA SER A 408 5.04 -17.87 -10.21
C SER A 408 5.69 -17.05 -9.09
N MET A 409 4.90 -16.26 -8.36
CA MET A 409 5.38 -15.52 -7.17
C MET A 409 5.69 -16.45 -6.01
N ALA A 410 4.83 -17.42 -5.71
CA ALA A 410 5.05 -18.40 -4.64
C ALA A 410 6.34 -19.22 -4.84
N ILE A 411 6.66 -19.61 -6.08
CA ILE A 411 7.89 -20.33 -6.42
C ILE A 411 9.13 -19.44 -6.26
N ARG A 412 9.06 -18.18 -6.70
CA ARG A 412 10.19 -17.25 -6.66
C ARG A 412 10.50 -16.75 -5.25
N HIS A 413 9.46 -16.60 -4.43
CA HIS A 413 9.56 -16.02 -3.07
C HIS A 413 8.94 -16.96 -2.03
N PRO A 414 9.53 -18.13 -1.79
CA PRO A 414 8.96 -19.13 -0.90
C PRO A 414 8.98 -18.72 0.57
N LEU A 415 9.68 -17.64 0.96
CA LEU A 415 9.76 -17.19 2.35
C LEU A 415 8.73 -16.12 2.71
N TYR A 416 7.97 -15.62 1.73
CA TYR A 416 7.01 -14.55 1.92
C TYR A 416 5.95 -14.88 2.98
N MET A 417 5.84 -14.02 4.00
CA MET A 417 4.96 -14.15 5.17
C MET A 417 5.09 -15.47 5.97
N LYS A 418 6.27 -16.10 5.96
CA LYS A 418 6.51 -17.29 6.78
C LYS A 418 7.20 -16.98 8.09
N VAL A 419 6.64 -17.47 9.18
CA VAL A 419 7.39 -17.59 10.44
C VAL A 419 8.25 -18.84 10.35
N PRO A 420 9.55 -18.78 10.68
CA PRO A 420 10.30 -19.96 11.05
C PRO A 420 9.56 -20.65 12.21
N CYS A 421 8.85 -21.73 11.92
CA CYS A 421 8.19 -22.51 12.95
C CYS A 421 9.28 -23.27 13.72
N GLN A 422 9.39 -23.05 15.03
CA GLN A 422 10.39 -23.71 15.89
C GLN A 422 10.19 -25.23 16.06
N LYS A 423 9.34 -25.86 15.25
CA LYS A 423 9.32 -27.30 14.97
C LYS A 423 9.00 -27.48 13.49
N GLY A 424 9.95 -28.05 12.73
CA GLY A 424 9.90 -28.18 11.26
C GLY A 424 10.71 -27.14 10.45
N GLU A 425 11.76 -26.55 11.04
CA GLU A 425 12.59 -25.53 10.39
C GLU A 425 13.07 -25.98 9.00
N GLY A 426 12.65 -25.24 7.97
CA GLY A 426 13.13 -25.39 6.59
C GLY A 426 12.06 -25.67 5.54
N PHE A 427 10.87 -26.15 5.90
CA PHE A 427 9.85 -26.56 4.89
C PHE A 427 8.89 -25.43 4.50
N THR A 428 8.52 -25.38 3.22
CA THR A 428 7.43 -24.51 2.73
C THR A 428 6.05 -25.11 3.03
N GLN A 429 4.98 -24.31 3.04
CA GLN A 429 3.64 -24.87 3.25
C GLN A 429 3.29 -25.82 2.10
N MET A 430 3.65 -25.46 0.86
CA MET A 430 3.56 -26.34 -0.30
C MET A 430 4.30 -27.67 -0.11
N GLU A 431 5.48 -27.66 0.52
CA GLU A 431 6.23 -28.88 0.81
C GLU A 431 5.59 -29.72 1.92
N ILE A 432 5.01 -29.07 2.95
CA ILE A 432 4.21 -29.73 3.99
C ILE A 432 2.95 -30.35 3.40
N ASP A 433 2.25 -29.64 2.51
CA ASP A 433 1.03 -30.12 1.88
C ASP A 433 1.35 -31.28 0.91
N VAL A 434 2.47 -31.20 0.17
CA VAL A 434 2.98 -32.32 -0.62
C VAL A 434 3.32 -33.52 0.27
N LEU A 435 3.97 -33.32 1.43
CA LEU A 435 4.24 -34.37 2.41
C LEU A 435 2.94 -35.00 2.95
N THR A 436 1.95 -34.18 3.24
CA THR A 436 0.63 -34.60 3.74
C THR A 436 -0.13 -35.42 2.69
N LEU A 437 -0.09 -35.01 1.42
CA LEU A 437 -0.70 -35.78 0.33
C LEU A 437 0.06 -37.08 0.05
N LEU A 438 1.40 -37.08 0.18
CA LEU A 438 2.19 -38.31 0.11
C LEU A 438 1.84 -39.28 1.24
N GLU A 439 1.61 -38.77 2.45
CA GLU A 439 1.15 -39.56 3.60
C GLU A 439 -0.24 -40.19 3.32
N GLN A 440 -1.12 -39.45 2.65
CA GLN A 440 -2.43 -39.94 2.22
C GLN A 440 -2.36 -40.94 1.04
N GLY A 441 -1.16 -41.31 0.59
CA GLY A 441 -0.94 -42.29 -0.47
C GLY A 441 -1.18 -41.75 -1.89
N LYS A 442 -1.24 -40.41 -2.07
CA LYS A 442 -1.46 -39.81 -3.38
C LYS A 442 -0.26 -39.98 -4.31
N SER A 443 -0.53 -40.37 -5.55
CA SER A 443 0.48 -40.42 -6.62
C SER A 443 0.95 -39.01 -7.00
N LYS A 444 2.10 -38.91 -7.67
CA LYS A 444 2.64 -37.61 -8.10
C LYS A 444 1.71 -36.94 -9.12
N GLU A 445 1.00 -37.74 -9.90
CA GLU A 445 -0.02 -37.34 -10.87
C GLU A 445 -1.24 -36.77 -10.16
N GLU A 446 -1.75 -37.43 -9.11
CA GLU A 446 -2.85 -36.90 -8.31
C GLU A 446 -2.46 -35.62 -7.55
N ILE A 447 -1.23 -35.55 -7.01
CA ILE A 447 -0.72 -34.34 -6.35
C ILE A 447 -0.61 -33.19 -7.37
N ALA A 448 -0.17 -33.50 -8.60
CA ALA A 448 -0.07 -32.52 -9.67
C ALA A 448 -1.46 -31.98 -10.05
N GLU A 449 -2.44 -32.87 -10.16
CA GLU A 449 -3.83 -32.51 -10.42
C GLU A 449 -4.42 -31.66 -9.28
N TYR A 450 -4.17 -32.06 -8.02
CA TYR A 450 -4.68 -31.38 -6.83
C TYR A 450 -4.25 -29.90 -6.75
N PHE A 451 -2.98 -29.61 -7.07
CA PHE A 451 -2.43 -28.25 -7.06
C PHE A 451 -2.49 -27.54 -8.42
N PHE A 452 -3.07 -28.18 -9.44
CA PHE A 452 -3.09 -27.71 -10.83
C PHE A 452 -1.70 -27.42 -11.41
N ILE A 453 -0.68 -28.20 -11.05
CA ILE A 453 0.71 -28.04 -11.49
C ILE A 453 1.16 -29.20 -12.37
N SER A 454 2.32 -29.05 -13.02
CA SER A 454 2.94 -30.16 -13.72
C SER A 454 3.49 -31.19 -12.73
N VAL A 455 3.50 -32.47 -13.14
CA VAL A 455 4.17 -33.55 -12.40
C VAL A 455 5.66 -33.23 -12.15
N ASN A 456 6.30 -32.46 -13.04
CA ASN A 456 7.69 -32.02 -12.85
C ASN A 456 7.84 -31.02 -11.70
N THR A 457 6.87 -30.11 -11.52
CA THR A 457 6.83 -29.17 -10.39
C THR A 457 6.62 -29.92 -9.08
N VAL A 458 5.75 -30.94 -9.06
CA VAL A 458 5.60 -31.84 -7.90
C VAL A 458 6.93 -32.52 -7.58
N LYS A 459 7.60 -33.10 -8.59
CA LYS A 459 8.92 -33.73 -8.42
C LYS A 459 9.95 -32.76 -7.84
N TYR A 460 9.91 -31.48 -8.23
CA TYR A 460 10.78 -30.44 -7.67
C TYR A 460 10.51 -30.22 -6.17
N HIS A 461 9.25 -30.04 -5.76
CA HIS A 461 8.90 -29.88 -4.35
C HIS A 461 9.24 -31.14 -3.52
N ILE A 462 8.95 -32.33 -4.04
CA ILE A 462 9.33 -33.61 -3.40
C ILE A 462 10.85 -33.71 -3.24
N LYS A 463 11.62 -33.31 -4.26
CA LYS A 463 13.08 -33.30 -4.19
C LYS A 463 13.57 -32.36 -3.07
N ASN A 464 12.99 -31.15 -2.98
CA ASN A 464 13.35 -30.21 -1.92
C ASN A 464 13.00 -30.76 -0.53
N VAL A 465 11.83 -31.40 -0.39
CA VAL A 465 11.44 -32.11 0.85
C VAL A 465 12.49 -33.15 1.22
N TYR A 466 12.91 -33.98 0.26
CA TYR A 466 13.87 -35.05 0.50
C TYR A 466 15.23 -34.52 0.92
N VAL A 467 15.70 -33.46 0.26
CA VAL A 467 16.94 -32.78 0.63
C VAL A 467 16.85 -32.23 2.05
N LYS A 468 15.75 -31.59 2.42
CA LYS A 468 15.55 -31.00 3.75
C LYS A 468 15.41 -32.04 4.87
N LEU A 469 14.79 -33.18 4.59
CA LEU A 469 14.67 -34.30 5.54
C LEU A 469 15.89 -35.24 5.55
N GLY A 470 16.83 -35.08 4.61
CA GLY A 470 17.99 -35.99 4.47
C GLY A 470 17.61 -37.40 4.01
N VAL A 471 16.52 -37.58 3.27
CA VAL A 471 15.95 -38.89 2.88
C VAL A 471 15.99 -39.12 1.37
N LYS A 472 15.71 -40.36 0.94
CA LYS A 472 15.69 -40.74 -0.48
C LYS A 472 14.35 -41.29 -0.98
N THR A 473 13.44 -41.68 -0.07
CA THR A 473 12.15 -42.28 -0.44
C THR A 473 10.98 -41.54 0.19
N ALA A 474 9.80 -41.65 -0.43
CA ALA A 474 8.56 -41.02 0.06
C ALA A 474 8.18 -41.57 1.45
N THR A 475 8.32 -42.88 1.64
CA THR A 475 8.03 -43.54 2.92
C THR A 475 8.93 -43.04 4.04
N GLN A 476 10.23 -42.85 3.77
CA GLN A 476 11.17 -42.25 4.73
C GLN A 476 10.83 -40.79 5.02
N ALA A 477 10.45 -40.03 4.00
CA ALA A 477 10.05 -38.64 4.15
C ALA A 477 8.83 -38.49 5.07
N VAL A 478 7.78 -39.29 4.83
CA VAL A 478 6.56 -39.29 5.66
C VAL A 478 6.88 -39.73 7.10
N TRP A 479 7.66 -40.79 7.28
CA TRP A 479 8.02 -41.29 8.61
C TRP A 479 8.85 -40.26 9.41
N ASN A 480 9.88 -39.67 8.81
CA ASN A 480 10.67 -38.61 9.43
C ASN A 480 9.82 -37.37 9.74
N ALA A 481 8.94 -36.98 8.82
CA ALA A 481 8.05 -35.83 9.00
C ALA A 481 7.10 -36.01 10.20
N ARG A 482 6.54 -37.22 10.40
CA ARG A 482 5.72 -37.57 11.58
C ARG A 482 6.52 -37.49 12.88
N ILE A 483 7.72 -38.07 12.92
CA ILE A 483 8.56 -38.07 14.13
C ILE A 483 8.96 -36.65 14.53
N LEU A 484 9.26 -35.81 13.53
CA LEU A 484 9.61 -34.42 13.74
C LEU A 484 8.38 -33.53 14.03
N GLY A 485 7.16 -34.08 13.98
CA GLY A 485 5.91 -33.35 14.19
C GLY A 485 5.62 -32.30 13.12
N ILE A 486 6.08 -32.54 11.89
CA ILE A 486 5.86 -31.67 10.72
C ILE A 486 4.48 -31.94 10.10
N ILE A 487 4.06 -33.21 10.09
CA ILE A 487 2.73 -33.69 9.66
C ILE A 487 2.14 -34.63 10.71
#